data_AF-A0A7R9UTV2-F1
#
_entry.id   AF-A0A7R9UTV2-F1
#
_cell.length_a   1.000
_cell.length_b   1.000
_cell.length_c   1.000
_cell.angle_alpha   90.00
_cell.angle_beta   90.00
_cell.angle_gamma   90.00
#
_symmetry.space_group_name_H-M   'P 1'
#
loop_
_entity.id
_entity.type
_entity.pdbx_description
1 polymer ?
#
loop_
_entity_poly.entity_id
_entity_poly.type
_entity_poly.pdbx_seq_one_letter_code
_entity_poly.pdbx_strand_id
1 'polypeptide(L)'
;YTSFIPIGCYVFLRNCTRWLREHVLPAWGEVGKYTLETYICQFHMWMRTTGENGNPKFLLVLVPGSFWLNFALVSALYLFVSIRLFKLTVALKELCVPNSTRAIGVSFARIGAGAALAFAAGYATHAAFALPPNAGA
;
A
#
# COMPACT_ATOMS: atom_id res chain seq x y z
N TYR A 1 -3.41 -5.99 13.88
CA TYR A 1 -3.72 -7.39 14.20
C TYR A 1 -2.62 -8.26 13.65
N THR A 2 -1.76 -8.81 14.52
CA THR A 2 -0.79 -9.82 14.11
C THR A 2 -1.54 -11.15 14.10
N SER A 3 -1.97 -11.59 12.93
CA SER A 3 -2.77 -12.82 12.82
C SER A 3 -1.90 -14.01 13.20
N PHE A 4 -2.22 -14.66 14.32
CA PHE A 4 -1.50 -15.85 14.79
C PHE A 4 -1.60 -17.01 13.77
N ILE A 5 -2.66 -17.00 12.96
CA ILE A 5 -2.98 -18.05 11.98
C ILE A 5 -1.88 -18.16 10.90
N PRO A 6 -1.52 -17.11 10.13
CA PRO A 6 -0.41 -17.17 9.17
C PRO A 6 0.92 -17.59 9.81
N ILE A 7 1.21 -17.10 11.02
CA ILE A 7 2.46 -17.41 11.73
C ILE A 7 2.48 -18.88 12.14
N GLY A 8 1.39 -19.39 12.71
CA GLY A 8 1.22 -20.78 13.10
C GLY A 8 1.29 -21.72 11.89
N CYS A 9 0.60 -21.38 10.80
CA CYS A 9 0.68 -22.13 9.54
C CYS A 9 2.10 -22.16 8.98
N TYR A 10 2.80 -21.02 8.96
CA TYR A 10 4.19 -20.96 8.49
C TYR A 10 5.12 -21.86 9.32
N VAL A 11 5.02 -21.79 10.65
CA VAL A 11 5.82 -22.62 11.57
C VAL A 11 5.48 -24.10 11.38
N PHE A 12 4.21 -24.46 11.27
CA PHE A 12 3.78 -25.84 11.05
C PHE A 12 4.30 -26.39 9.71
N LEU A 13 4.02 -25.69 8.60
CA LEU A 13 4.40 -26.12 7.25
C LEU A 13 5.92 -26.26 7.09
N ARG A 14 6.71 -25.40 7.73
CA ARG A 14 8.17 -25.48 7.73
C ARG A 14 8.71 -26.72 8.45
N ASN A 15 7.99 -27.23 9.44
CA ASN A 15 8.40 -28.35 10.29
C ASN A 15 7.81 -29.70 9.89
N CYS A 16 6.75 -29.75 9.07
CA CYS A 16 6.12 -31.01 8.66
C CYS A 16 7.01 -31.89 7.78
N THR A 17 7.54 -31.37 6.67
CA THR A 17 8.35 -32.16 5.73
C THR A 17 9.36 -31.30 4.96
N ARG A 18 10.43 -31.93 4.46
CA ARG A 18 11.42 -31.27 3.58
C ARG A 18 10.79 -30.82 2.25
N TRP A 19 9.86 -31.60 1.72
CA TRP A 19 9.16 -31.28 0.47
C TRP A 19 8.36 -29.98 0.57
N LEU A 20 7.60 -29.78 1.66
CA LEU A 20 6.83 -28.56 1.91
C LEU A 20 7.73 -27.33 2.04
N ARG A 21 8.89 -27.50 2.68
CA ARG A 21 9.89 -26.44 2.82
C ARG A 21 10.44 -25.98 1.48
N GLU A 22 10.68 -26.92 0.56
CA GLU A 22 11.29 -26.63 -0.74
C GLU A 22 10.29 -26.16 -1.79
N HIS A 23 9.01 -26.57 -1.72
CA HIS A 23 8.02 -26.26 -2.76
C HIS A 23 6.96 -25.26 -2.32
N VAL A 24 6.45 -25.39 -1.09
CA VAL A 24 5.31 -24.59 -0.62
C VAL A 24 5.80 -23.23 -0.09
N LEU A 25 6.85 -23.19 0.74
CA LEU A 25 7.33 -21.93 1.30
C LEU A 25 7.77 -20.90 0.24
N PRO A 26 8.51 -21.27 -0.83
CA PRO A 26 8.84 -20.32 -1.89
C PRO A 26 7.59 -19.81 -2.61
N ALA A 27 6.61 -20.68 -2.88
CA ALA A 27 5.35 -20.26 -3.50
C ALA A 27 4.59 -19.24 -2.63
N TRP A 28 4.51 -19.45 -1.31
CA TRP A 28 3.96 -18.47 -0.38
C TRP A 28 4.77 -17.17 -0.33
N GLY A 29 6.09 -17.26 -0.44
CA GLY A 29 6.97 -16.10 -0.54
C GLY A 29 6.71 -15.27 -1.80
N GLU A 30 6.53 -15.92 -2.96
CA GLU A 30 6.18 -15.24 -4.21
C GLU A 30 4.81 -14.57 -4.14
N VAL A 31 3.80 -15.23 -3.56
CA VAL A 31 2.47 -14.63 -3.33
C VAL A 31 2.59 -13.42 -2.39
N GLY A 32 3.43 -13.53 -1.36
CA GLY A 32 3.74 -12.46 -0.41
C GLY A 32 4.19 -11.15 -1.05
N LYS A 33 4.94 -11.22 -2.16
CA LYS A 33 5.49 -10.04 -2.85
C LYS A 33 4.41 -9.10 -3.38
N TYR A 34 3.28 -9.64 -3.81
CA TYR A 34 2.19 -8.87 -4.40
C TYR A 34 1.12 -8.43 -3.39
N THR A 35 1.26 -8.81 -2.11
CA THR A 35 0.19 -8.65 -1.11
C THR A 35 -0.15 -7.19 -0.84
N LEU A 36 0.83 -6.28 -0.92
CA LEU A 36 0.62 -4.86 -0.68
C LEU A 36 -0.21 -4.22 -1.80
N GLU A 37 0.13 -4.51 -3.05
CA GLU A 37 -0.58 -4.02 -4.22
C GLU A 37 -1.98 -4.62 -4.28
N THR A 38 -2.10 -5.91 -4.00
CA THR A 38 -3.36 -6.64 -3.87
C THR A 38 -4.25 -5.96 -2.82
N TYR A 39 -3.73 -5.68 -1.62
CA TYR A 39 -4.44 -4.97 -0.55
C TYR A 39 -4.96 -3.59 -0.98
N ILE A 40 -4.13 -2.78 -1.64
CA ILE A 40 -4.57 -1.46 -2.12
C ILE A 40 -5.62 -1.60 -3.24
N CYS A 41 -5.40 -2.53 -4.17
CA CYS A 41 -6.32 -2.85 -5.26
C CYS A 41 -7.70 -3.30 -4.77
N GLN A 42 -7.76 -3.94 -3.60
CA GLN A 42 -9.01 -4.38 -2.99
C GLN A 42 -9.98 -3.22 -2.79
N PHE A 43 -9.48 -2.06 -2.35
CA PHE A 43 -10.30 -0.87 -2.13
C PHE A 43 -10.58 -0.05 -3.39
N HIS A 44 -9.81 -0.25 -4.46
CA HIS A 44 -9.93 0.55 -5.69
C HIS A 44 -10.75 -0.14 -6.79
N MET A 45 -10.64 -1.47 -6.89
CA MET A 45 -11.32 -2.25 -7.93
C MET A 45 -12.45 -3.11 -7.37
N TRP A 46 -12.22 -3.78 -6.23
CA TRP A 46 -13.16 -4.78 -5.76
C TRP A 46 -14.29 -4.16 -4.94
N MET A 47 -13.94 -3.29 -4.01
CA MET A 47 -14.87 -2.72 -3.04
C MET A 47 -15.08 -1.25 -3.31
N ARG A 48 -16.32 -0.84 -3.59
CA ARG A 48 -16.67 0.58 -3.66
C ARG A 48 -17.23 1.01 -2.30
N THR A 49 -16.64 2.03 -1.71
CA THR A 49 -17.21 2.70 -0.54
C THR A 49 -18.32 3.65 -0.99
N THR A 50 -19.38 3.79 -0.20
CA THR A 50 -20.49 4.70 -0.52
C THR A 50 -20.81 5.52 0.72
N GLY A 51 -20.39 6.79 0.71
CA GLY A 51 -20.74 7.81 1.70
C GLY A 51 -19.89 7.86 2.97
N GLU A 52 -20.08 8.95 3.72
CA GLU A 52 -19.29 9.51 4.84
C GLU A 52 -18.86 8.54 5.96
N ASN A 53 -19.40 7.32 6.02
CA ASN A 53 -19.10 6.32 7.04
C ASN A 53 -18.09 5.24 6.61
N GLY A 54 -17.46 5.36 5.42
CA GLY A 54 -16.29 4.57 5.01
C GLY A 54 -16.46 3.06 4.82
N ASN A 55 -17.63 2.50 5.16
CA ASN A 55 -17.87 1.06 5.05
C ASN A 55 -18.04 0.63 3.58
N PRO A 56 -17.31 -0.41 3.11
CA PRO A 56 -17.47 -0.96 1.77
C PRO A 56 -18.81 -1.69 1.68
N LYS A 57 -19.77 -1.12 0.94
CA LYS A 57 -21.14 -1.65 0.81
C LYS A 57 -21.39 -2.42 -0.49
N PHE A 58 -20.53 -2.25 -1.49
CA PHE A 58 -20.75 -2.83 -2.82
C PHE A 58 -19.51 -3.59 -3.30
N LEU A 59 -19.76 -4.79 -3.81
CA LEU A 59 -18.79 -5.59 -4.55
C LEU A 59 -18.97 -5.32 -6.05
N LEU A 60 -17.87 -5.35 -6.80
CA LEU A 60 -17.92 -5.27 -8.26
C LEU A 60 -18.74 -6.44 -8.83
N VAL A 61 -19.72 -6.14 -9.69
CA VAL A 61 -20.52 -7.13 -10.42
C VAL A 61 -20.31 -6.94 -11.92
N LEU A 62 -19.62 -7.91 -12.54
CA LEU A 62 -19.39 -7.98 -13.98
C LEU A 62 -20.44 -8.84 -14.69
N VAL A 63 -20.91 -9.92 -14.04
CA VAL A 63 -21.96 -10.79 -14.59
C VAL A 63 -23.17 -10.78 -13.67
N PRO A 64 -24.33 -10.27 -14.11
CA PRO A 64 -25.56 -10.28 -13.32
C PRO A 64 -26.12 -11.70 -13.23
N GLY A 65 -26.62 -12.08 -12.04
CA GLY A 65 -27.40 -13.32 -11.84
C GLY A 65 -26.66 -14.53 -11.24
N SER A 66 -25.33 -14.54 -11.20
CA SER A 66 -24.55 -15.62 -10.55
C SER A 66 -23.44 -15.08 -9.65
N PHE A 67 -23.58 -15.29 -8.34
CA PHE A 67 -22.63 -14.83 -7.34
C PHE A 67 -21.25 -15.49 -7.50
N TRP A 68 -21.20 -16.82 -7.60
CA TRP A 68 -19.94 -17.57 -7.65
C TRP A 68 -19.13 -17.26 -8.91
N LEU A 69 -19.82 -17.12 -10.05
CA LEU A 69 -19.17 -16.82 -11.31
C LEU A 69 -18.64 -15.39 -11.33
N ASN A 70 -19.42 -14.44 -10.80
CA ASN A 70 -18.94 -13.08 -10.60
C ASN A 70 -17.73 -13.03 -9.66
N PHE A 71 -17.78 -13.75 -8.53
CA PHE A 71 -16.67 -13.82 -7.58
C PHE A 71 -15.41 -14.37 -8.23
N ALA A 72 -15.50 -15.50 -8.96
CA ALA A 72 -14.35 -16.10 -9.63
C ALA A 72 -13.75 -15.17 -10.70
N LEU A 73 -14.58 -14.55 -11.53
CA LEU A 73 -14.14 -13.64 -12.59
C LEU A 73 -13.51 -12.37 -12.04
N VAL A 74 -14.17 -11.72 -11.07
CA VAL A 74 -13.66 -10.51 -10.42
C VAL A 74 -12.35 -10.81 -9.70
N SER A 75 -12.24 -11.95 -9.01
CA SER A 75 -11.00 -12.40 -8.37
C SER A 75 -9.86 -12.59 -9.36
N ALA A 76 -10.13 -13.26 -10.49
CA ALA A 76 -9.13 -13.52 -11.51
C ALA A 76 -8.62 -12.22 -12.15
N LEU A 77 -9.54 -11.31 -12.51
CA LEU A 77 -9.20 -9.99 -13.05
C LEU A 77 -8.40 -9.17 -12.04
N TYR A 78 -8.84 -9.17 -10.78
CA TYR A 78 -8.20 -8.47 -9.69
C TYR A 78 -6.75 -8.95 -9.45
N LEU A 79 -6.53 -10.27 -9.40
CA LEU A 79 -5.19 -10.84 -9.25
C LEU A 79 -4.31 -10.48 -10.46
N PHE A 80 -4.86 -10.58 -11.67
CA PHE A 80 -4.14 -10.21 -12.89
C PHE A 80 -3.68 -8.75 -12.85
N VAL A 81 -4.57 -7.82 -12.53
CA VAL A 81 -4.23 -6.39 -12.44
C VAL A 81 -3.22 -6.12 -11.32
N SER A 82 -3.35 -6.77 -10.17
CA SER A 82 -2.42 -6.62 -9.04
C SER A 82 -0.99 -7.03 -9.42
N ILE A 83 -0.81 -8.13 -10.16
CA ILE A 83 0.50 -8.58 -10.64
C ILE A 83 1.11 -7.58 -11.64
N ARG A 84 0.28 -7.00 -12.52
CA ARG A 84 0.74 -5.97 -13.47
C ARG A 84 1.12 -4.67 -12.76
N LEU A 85 0.33 -4.24 -11.79
CA LEU A 85 0.63 -3.08 -10.95
C LEU A 85 1.93 -3.26 -10.18
N PHE A 86 2.17 -4.42 -9.58
CA PHE A 86 3.44 -4.69 -8.91
C PHE A 86 4.65 -4.52 -9.84
N LYS A 87 4.59 -5.04 -11.07
CA LYS A 87 5.67 -4.86 -12.05
C LYS A 87 5.92 -3.39 -12.38
N LEU A 88 4.85 -2.60 -12.49
CA LEU A 88 4.95 -1.15 -12.70
C LEU A 88 5.54 -0.44 -11.49
N THR A 89 5.11 -0.78 -10.27
CA THR A 89 5.63 -0.20 -9.03
C THR A 89 7.11 -0.50 -8.86
N VAL A 90 7.58 -1.71 -9.19
CA VAL A 90 9.01 -2.05 -9.17
C VAL A 90 9.78 -1.24 -10.21
N ALA A 91 9.29 -1.15 -11.44
CA ALA A 91 9.94 -0.35 -12.49
C ALA A 91 10.00 1.14 -12.12
N LEU A 92 8.91 1.70 -11.59
CA LEU A 92 8.87 3.08 -11.11
C LEU A 92 9.82 3.30 -9.93
N LYS A 93 9.89 2.34 -8.99
CA LYS A 93 10.86 2.40 -7.89
C LYS A 93 12.28 2.49 -8.41
N GLU A 94 12.65 1.68 -9.39
CA GLU A 94 14.00 1.69 -9.98
C GLU A 94 14.32 3.00 -10.70
N LEU A 95 13.32 3.65 -11.31
CA LEU A 95 13.47 4.95 -11.97
C LEU A 95 13.52 6.12 -10.96
N CYS A 96 12.69 6.08 -9.93
CA CYS A 96 12.53 7.18 -8.97
C CYS A 96 13.56 7.13 -7.83
N VAL A 97 14.06 5.96 -7.46
CA VAL A 97 15.01 5.80 -6.34
C VAL A 97 16.41 5.58 -6.90
N PRO A 98 17.35 6.53 -6.70
CA PRO A 98 18.72 6.35 -7.15
C PRO A 98 19.37 5.18 -6.40
N ASN A 99 19.97 4.23 -7.11
CA ASN A 99 20.56 3.03 -6.53
C ASN A 99 21.82 3.28 -5.66
N SER A 100 22.30 4.52 -5.53
CA SER A 100 23.45 4.85 -4.69
C SER A 100 23.02 5.31 -3.30
N THR A 101 23.49 4.62 -2.26
CA THR A 101 23.19 4.92 -0.85
C THR A 101 23.48 6.37 -0.48
N ARG A 102 24.52 6.96 -1.09
CA ARG A 102 24.88 8.38 -0.92
C ARG A 102 23.83 9.32 -1.54
N ALA A 103 23.33 9.03 -2.75
CA ALA A 103 22.30 9.86 -3.38
C ALA A 103 20.95 9.75 -2.66
N ILE A 104 20.63 8.59 -2.09
CA ILE A 104 19.45 8.39 -1.24
C ILE A 104 19.55 9.30 -0.01
N GLY A 105 20.68 9.28 0.70
CA GLY A 105 20.89 10.13 1.89
C GLY A 105 20.76 11.63 1.58
N VAL A 106 21.32 12.09 0.45
CA VAL A 106 21.20 13.48 0.01
C VAL A 106 19.75 13.84 -0.37
N SER A 107 19.01 12.91 -0.99
CA SER A 107 17.60 13.14 -1.36
C SER A 107 16.70 13.25 -0.12
N PHE A 108 16.90 12.39 0.88
CA PHE A 108 16.20 12.50 2.17
C PHE A 108 16.56 13.78 2.91
N ALA A 109 17.83 14.19 2.91
CA ALA A 109 18.26 15.44 3.53
C ALA A 109 17.58 16.66 2.87
N ARG A 110 17.47 16.68 1.54
CA ARG A 110 16.79 17.75 0.79
C ARG A 110 15.29 17.79 1.07
N ILE A 111 14.62 16.63 1.09
CA ILE A 111 13.19 16.54 1.41
C ILE A 111 12.94 17.00 2.86
N GLY A 112 13.77 16.55 3.80
CA GLY A 112 13.70 16.96 5.20
C GLY A 112 13.91 18.46 5.39
N ALA A 113 14.90 19.04 4.72
CA ALA A 113 15.15 20.48 4.74
C ALA A 113 13.97 21.28 4.15
N GLY A 114 13.39 20.82 3.03
CA GLY A 114 12.21 21.44 2.42
C GLY A 114 10.99 21.40 3.35
N ALA A 115 10.73 20.26 3.99
CA ALA A 115 9.64 20.11 4.95
C ALA A 115 9.82 21.02 6.18
N ALA A 116 11.04 21.11 6.71
CA ALA A 116 11.36 22.00 7.84
C ALA A 116 11.15 23.48 7.47
N LEU A 117 11.57 23.89 6.27
CA LEU A 117 11.34 25.25 5.77
C LEU A 117 9.85 25.56 5.60
N ALA A 118 9.08 24.63 5.03
CA ALA A 118 7.63 24.80 4.89
C ALA A 118 6.93 24.89 6.26
N PHE A 119 7.35 24.09 7.24
CA PHE A 119 6.83 24.13 8.60
C PHE A 119 7.17 25.45 9.29
N ALA A 120 8.42 25.93 9.18
CA ALA A 120 8.85 27.20 9.74
C ALA A 120 8.12 28.39 9.10
N ALA A 121 7.91 28.38 7.78
CA ALA A 121 7.12 29.37 7.08
C ALA A 121 5.65 29.36 7.55
N GLY A 122 5.05 28.17 7.69
CA GLY A 122 3.71 28.01 8.24
C GLY A 122 3.59 28.57 9.66
N TYR A 123 4.55 28.27 10.53
CA TYR A 123 4.59 28.80 11.89
C TYR A 123 4.72 30.33 11.92
N ALA A 124 5.59 30.90 11.08
CA ALA A 124 5.77 32.34 10.97
C ALA A 124 4.49 33.05 10.47
N THR A 125 3.80 32.48 9.49
CA THR A 125 2.53 33.04 8.99
C THR A 125 1.41 32.98 10.05
N HIS A 126 1.34 31.89 10.83
CA HIS A 126 0.39 31.78 11.93
C HIS A 126 0.69 32.78 13.06
N ALA A 127 1.97 32.97 13.40
CA ALA A 127 2.39 33.96 14.39
C ALA A 127 2.12 35.40 13.92
N ALA A 128 2.31 35.70 12.64
CA ALA A 128 2.01 37.01 12.07
C ALA A 128 0.50 37.34 12.05
N PHE A 129 -0.36 36.34 11.85
CA PHE A 129 -1.82 36.51 11.91
C PHE A 129 -2.36 36.63 13.35
N ALA A 130 -1.62 36.13 14.35
CA ALA A 130 -2.00 36.18 15.76
C ALA A 130 -1.66 37.51 16.47
N LEU A 131 -0.97 38.45 15.80
CA LEU A 131 -0.66 39.77 16.36
C LEU A 131 -1.88 40.72 16.21
N PRO A 132 -2.34 41.37 17.30
CA PRO A 132 -3.46 42.29 17.23
C PRO A 132 -3.13 43.53 16.37
N PRO A 133 -4.10 44.11 15.64
CA PRO A 133 -3.91 45.13 14.60
C PRO A 133 -3.42 46.52 15.09
N ASN A 134 -2.95 46.65 16.33
CA ASN A 134 -2.71 47.94 16.98
C ASN A 134 -1.45 47.97 17.86
N ALA A 135 -0.41 47.22 17.49
CA ALA A 135 0.93 47.30 18.11
C ALA A 135 1.94 48.10 17.24
N GLY A 136 1.45 49.07 16.47
CA GLY A 136 2.26 49.93 15.60
C GLY A 136 1.64 51.32 15.47
N ALA A 137 1.65 52.08 16.56
CA ALA A 137 1.53 53.54 16.60
C ALA A 137 2.35 54.05 17.78
#